data_AF-A0AAE0JUJ9-F1
#
_entry.id   AF-A0AAE0JUJ9-F1
#
_cell.length_a   1.000
_cell.length_b   1.000
_cell.length_c   1.000
_cell.angle_alpha   90.00
_cell.angle_beta   90.00
_cell.angle_gamma   90.00
#
_symmetry.space_group_name_H-M   'P 1'
#
loop_
_entity.id
_entity.type
_entity.pdbx_description
1 polymer ?
#
loop_
_entity_poly.entity_id
_entity_poly.type
_entity_poly.pdbx_seq_one_letter_code
_entity_poly.pdbx_strand_id
1 'polypeptide(L)'
;MVAIQILSDLHLEMSIKSYDTSNITPKAPYLALLGDIGLVKNKEQFTEFLTHQLALFKSSWADAKSFLKDVEDLAQKRRLKDEGLGQFVALDQTRYDIDDGWYDNMVTILGCTLFSNVPPAATYAVHNKAHAADLVWLNTQIKQLEGAGRKVIIFTHHSPATDTRANDPRHKNSPISSGFVTDLSSELCWKSKDVKLWAFGHTHYNCDFTDESTGKRVYTNQRGYDSEKAAGYDGDRVLEI
;
A
#
# COMPACT_ATOMS: atom_id res chain seq x y z
N MET A 1 11.44 -9.30 14.70
CA MET A 1 10.93 -9.54 13.32
C MET A 1 9.57 -8.91 13.23
N VAL A 2 9.27 -8.23 12.12
CA VAL A 2 8.03 -7.46 12.00
C VAL A 2 6.98 -8.28 11.24
N ALA A 3 5.83 -8.51 11.87
CA ALA A 3 4.68 -9.19 11.27
C ALA A 3 3.65 -8.16 10.80
N ILE A 4 3.21 -8.25 9.53
CA ILE A 4 2.24 -7.35 8.93
C ILE A 4 1.13 -8.15 8.25
N GLN A 5 -0.13 -7.91 8.62
CA GLN A 5 -1.30 -8.37 7.87
C GLN A 5 -1.51 -7.42 6.68
N ILE A 6 -1.49 -7.93 5.45
CA ILE A 6 -1.53 -7.10 4.24
C ILE A 6 -2.79 -7.41 3.46
N LEU A 7 -3.65 -6.42 3.25
CA LEU A 7 -4.86 -6.51 2.43
C LEU A 7 -4.86 -5.38 1.39
N SER A 8 -5.40 -5.65 0.22
CA SER A 8 -5.46 -4.69 -0.89
C SER A 8 -6.81 -4.71 -1.60
N ASP A 9 -7.15 -3.60 -2.28
CA ASP A 9 -8.25 -3.50 -3.26
C ASP A 9 -9.55 -4.12 -2.75
N LEU A 10 -10.00 -3.62 -1.59
CA LEU A 10 -11.17 -4.14 -0.90
C LEU A 10 -12.48 -3.71 -1.58
N HIS A 11 -12.53 -2.56 -2.25
CA HIS A 11 -13.73 -2.02 -2.87
C HIS A 11 -14.96 -1.97 -1.95
N LEU A 12 -14.78 -1.42 -0.75
CA LEU A 12 -15.82 -1.35 0.27
C LEU A 12 -17.00 -0.46 -0.16
N GLU A 13 -16.82 0.40 -1.18
CA GLU A 13 -17.88 1.17 -1.82
C GLU A 13 -18.93 0.36 -2.57
N MET A 14 -18.63 -0.88 -2.96
CA MET A 14 -19.44 -1.61 -3.95
C MET A 14 -20.79 -2.09 -3.41
N SER A 15 -20.99 -2.07 -2.09
CA SER A 15 -22.33 -2.03 -1.50
C SER A 15 -22.31 -1.33 -0.14
N ILE A 16 -23.46 -0.82 0.31
CA ILE A 16 -23.60 -0.27 1.67
C ILE A 16 -23.26 -1.33 2.74
N LYS A 17 -23.51 -2.61 2.44
CA LYS A 17 -23.13 -3.75 3.31
C LYS A 17 -21.64 -4.12 3.20
N SER A 18 -20.91 -3.57 2.24
CA SER A 18 -19.49 -3.85 2.06
C SER A 18 -18.62 -3.02 3.02
N TYR A 19 -19.11 -1.88 3.53
CA TYR A 19 -18.56 -1.23 4.73
C TYR A 19 -18.96 -1.94 6.04
N ASP A 20 -20.12 -2.61 6.05
CA ASP A 20 -20.63 -3.49 7.13
C ASP A 20 -19.98 -4.90 7.09
N THR A 21 -18.89 -5.10 6.34
CA THR A 21 -18.12 -6.36 6.46
C THR A 21 -17.43 -6.40 7.80
N SER A 22 -17.98 -7.22 8.69
CA SER A 22 -17.46 -7.61 10.01
C SER A 22 -15.93 -7.51 10.12
N ASN A 23 -15.47 -6.65 11.04
CA ASN A 23 -14.09 -6.36 11.43
C ASN A 23 -12.99 -7.25 10.82
N ILE A 24 -12.01 -6.63 10.16
CA ILE A 24 -10.76 -7.30 9.81
C ILE A 24 -10.17 -7.85 11.11
N THR A 25 -10.18 -9.16 11.26
CA THR A 25 -9.75 -9.80 12.51
C THR A 25 -8.23 -9.68 12.60
N PRO A 26 -7.66 -9.01 13.61
CA PRO A 26 -6.22 -8.80 13.68
C PRO A 26 -5.46 -10.13 13.76
N LYS A 27 -4.52 -10.33 12.85
CA LYS A 27 -3.58 -11.47 12.82
C LYS A 27 -2.13 -11.05 13.10
N ALA A 28 -1.85 -9.76 13.04
CA ALA A 28 -0.53 -9.17 13.31
C ALA A 28 -0.66 -7.81 14.02
N PRO A 29 0.41 -7.29 14.65
CA PRO A 29 0.41 -5.95 15.28
C PRO A 29 0.26 -4.79 14.30
N TYR A 30 0.53 -5.03 13.00
CA TYR A 30 0.43 -4.03 11.94
C TYR A 30 -0.53 -4.52 10.84
N LEU A 31 -1.42 -3.64 10.41
CA LEU A 31 -2.31 -3.84 9.26
C LEU A 31 -1.93 -2.86 8.14
N ALA A 32 -1.57 -3.38 6.97
CA ALA A 32 -1.38 -2.59 5.77
C ALA A 32 -2.62 -2.72 4.88
N LEU A 33 -3.20 -1.57 4.50
CA LEU A 33 -4.30 -1.46 3.55
C LEU A 33 -3.80 -0.76 2.28
N LEU A 34 -3.79 -1.47 1.17
CA LEU A 34 -3.21 -1.04 -0.12
C LEU A 34 -4.28 -0.92 -1.22
N GLY A 35 -3.95 -0.23 -2.31
CA GLY A 35 -4.83 -0.15 -3.48
C GLY A 35 -6.20 0.48 -3.21
N ASP A 36 -7.20 0.06 -3.98
CA ASP A 36 -8.55 0.63 -3.99
C ASP A 36 -9.42 0.11 -2.82
N ILE A 37 -9.21 0.66 -1.62
CA ILE A 37 -9.90 0.24 -0.39
C ILE A 37 -11.35 0.73 -0.31
N GLY A 38 -11.61 2.01 -0.60
CA GLY A 38 -12.90 2.66 -0.31
C GLY A 38 -13.05 4.04 -0.94
N LEU A 39 -14.27 4.41 -1.38
CA LEU A 39 -14.52 5.73 -1.97
C LEU A 39 -14.64 6.88 -0.96
N VAL A 40 -13.90 7.95 -1.23
CA VAL A 40 -13.99 9.27 -0.56
C VAL A 40 -15.40 9.89 -0.65
N LYS A 41 -16.18 9.57 -1.69
CA LYS A 41 -17.56 10.08 -1.85
C LYS A 41 -18.51 9.55 -0.76
N ASN A 42 -18.27 8.33 -0.27
CA ASN A 42 -19.03 7.72 0.81
C ASN A 42 -18.43 8.15 2.16
N LYS A 43 -18.29 9.46 2.37
CA LYS A 43 -17.42 10.02 3.41
C LYS A 43 -17.71 9.45 4.78
N GLU A 44 -18.98 9.38 5.17
CA GLU A 44 -19.40 8.87 6.47
C GLU A 44 -19.14 7.37 6.61
N GLN A 45 -19.47 6.56 5.60
CA GLN A 45 -19.36 5.10 5.67
C GLN A 45 -17.91 4.63 5.58
N PHE A 46 -17.07 5.28 4.77
CA PHE A 46 -15.64 5.00 4.75
C PHE A 46 -14.93 5.63 5.96
N THR A 47 -15.41 6.76 6.50
CA THR A 47 -14.98 7.26 7.83
C THR A 47 -15.31 6.25 8.90
N GLU A 48 -16.48 5.62 8.87
CA GLU A 48 -16.92 4.64 9.85
C GLU A 48 -16.19 3.31 9.71
N PHE A 49 -16.01 2.77 8.49
CA PHE A 49 -15.17 1.59 8.27
C PHE A 49 -13.76 1.82 8.77
N LEU A 50 -13.14 2.94 8.37
CA LEU A 50 -11.82 3.32 8.87
C LEU A 50 -11.91 3.42 10.38
N THR A 51 -12.81 4.20 10.96
CA THR A 51 -13.03 4.34 12.42
C THR A 51 -13.38 3.03 13.15
N HIS A 52 -13.78 1.96 12.48
CA HIS A 52 -13.95 0.62 13.05
C HIS A 52 -12.65 -0.20 12.99
N GLN A 53 -11.96 -0.26 11.86
CA GLN A 53 -10.57 -0.77 11.82
C GLN A 53 -9.65 0.07 12.72
N LEU A 54 -10.09 1.27 13.06
CA LEU A 54 -9.42 2.27 13.84
C LEU A 54 -10.08 2.46 15.25
N ALA A 55 -11.13 1.70 15.56
CA ALA A 55 -11.45 1.28 16.93
C ALA A 55 -10.52 0.11 17.34
N LEU A 56 -9.83 -0.45 16.35
CA LEU A 56 -8.69 -1.34 16.50
C LEU A 56 -7.34 -0.53 16.35
N PHE A 57 -7.22 0.51 15.49
CA PHE A 57 -5.98 1.33 15.22
C PHE A 57 -5.97 2.93 15.04
N LYS A 58 -7.01 3.74 15.37
CA LYS A 58 -7.20 5.27 15.39
C LYS A 58 -7.37 6.14 14.07
N SER A 59 -8.38 7.06 13.96
CA SER A 59 -8.87 7.81 12.74
C SER A 59 -9.37 9.28 12.99
N SER A 60 -9.92 10.20 12.13
CA SER A 60 -10.49 10.43 10.74
C SER A 60 -10.76 11.98 10.52
N TRP A 61 -10.96 12.76 9.42
CA TRP A 61 -10.90 12.76 7.93
C TRP A 61 -11.29 14.18 7.36
N ALA A 62 -10.49 14.85 6.49
CA ALA A 62 -10.90 15.95 5.55
C ALA A 62 -9.85 16.41 4.47
N ASP A 63 -9.88 16.13 3.15
CA ASP A 63 -10.80 15.38 2.28
C ASP A 63 -10.14 14.65 1.05
N ALA A 64 -8.82 14.75 0.79
CA ALA A 64 -8.08 13.81 -0.10
C ALA A 64 -6.67 13.44 0.39
N LYS A 65 -5.59 14.08 -0.08
CA LYS A 65 -4.28 14.04 0.63
C LYS A 65 -4.44 14.60 2.05
N SER A 66 -5.22 15.67 2.21
CA SER A 66 -5.65 16.15 3.52
C SER A 66 -6.69 15.23 4.18
N PHE A 67 -7.36 14.31 3.49
CA PHE A 67 -8.18 13.29 4.17
C PHE A 67 -7.26 12.36 4.94
N LEU A 68 -6.30 11.75 4.27
CA LEU A 68 -5.34 10.85 4.90
C LEU A 68 -4.57 11.59 6.01
N LYS A 69 -4.17 12.85 5.79
CA LYS A 69 -3.52 13.65 6.83
C LYS A 69 -4.44 13.99 8.00
N ASP A 70 -5.67 14.45 7.77
CA ASP A 70 -6.62 14.79 8.84
C ASP A 70 -7.14 13.52 9.57
N VAL A 71 -7.09 12.35 8.92
CA VAL A 71 -7.25 11.04 9.59
C VAL A 71 -6.14 10.84 10.60
N GLU A 72 -4.90 11.02 10.20
CA GLU A 72 -3.73 10.91 11.07
C GLU A 72 -3.78 11.95 12.21
N ASP A 73 -4.17 13.18 11.90
CA ASP A 73 -4.33 14.29 12.85
C ASP A 73 -5.41 14.00 13.92
N LEU A 74 -6.59 13.48 13.54
CA LEU A 74 -7.60 13.07 14.53
C LEU A 74 -7.23 11.74 15.20
N ALA A 75 -6.54 10.82 14.52
CA ALA A 75 -6.04 9.58 15.11
C ALA A 75 -5.11 9.90 16.30
N GLN A 76 -4.19 10.85 16.10
CA GLN A 76 -3.34 11.39 17.15
C GLN A 76 -4.16 12.09 18.26
N LYS A 77 -5.13 12.95 17.92
CA LYS A 77 -6.00 13.63 18.92
C LYS A 77 -6.89 12.65 19.72
N ARG A 78 -7.24 11.49 19.16
CA ARG A 78 -7.90 10.38 19.86
C ARG A 78 -6.89 9.58 20.70
N ARG A 79 -5.66 9.39 20.22
CA ARG A 79 -4.55 8.73 20.96
C ARG A 79 -4.17 9.45 22.25
N LEU A 80 -4.31 10.77 22.29
CA LEU A 80 -4.10 11.59 23.48
C LEU A 80 -5.22 11.50 24.53
N LYS A 81 -6.29 10.73 24.28
CA LYS A 81 -7.45 10.54 25.19
C LYS A 81 -7.70 9.10 25.60
N ASP A 82 -7.27 8.16 24.77
CA ASP A 82 -7.31 6.72 25.03
C ASP A 82 -6.01 6.15 24.45
N GLU A 83 -5.15 5.60 25.30
CA GLU A 83 -3.86 5.04 24.88
C GLU A 83 -4.03 3.71 24.13
N GLY A 84 -5.12 2.97 24.36
CA GLY A 84 -5.26 1.55 24.00
C GLY A 84 -5.40 1.22 22.51
N LEU A 85 -6.05 2.07 21.71
CA LEU A 85 -6.15 1.83 20.26
C LEU A 85 -4.82 2.17 19.53
N GLY A 86 -4.57 1.63 18.32
CA GLY A 86 -3.27 1.73 17.62
C GLY A 86 -2.85 3.10 17.02
N GLN A 87 -2.13 3.06 15.88
CA GLN A 87 -1.72 4.24 15.11
C GLN A 87 -2.06 4.07 13.62
N PHE A 88 -2.73 5.06 13.03
CA PHE A 88 -2.83 5.24 11.58
C PHE A 88 -1.68 6.11 11.07
N VAL A 89 -1.21 5.83 9.86
CA VAL A 89 -0.18 6.59 9.14
C VAL A 89 -0.61 6.70 7.67
N ALA A 90 -0.68 7.92 7.15
CA ALA A 90 -0.96 8.17 5.74
C ALA A 90 0.27 7.83 4.89
N LEU A 91 0.21 6.80 4.04
CA LEU A 91 1.34 6.42 3.15
C LEU A 91 1.29 7.16 1.80
N ASP A 92 1.64 8.45 1.83
CA ASP A 92 1.58 9.38 0.70
C ASP A 92 2.89 10.20 0.59
N GLN A 93 3.94 9.57 0.05
CA GLN A 93 5.33 10.04 0.16
C GLN A 93 5.78 10.09 1.62
N THR A 94 5.38 9.06 2.39
CA THR A 94 5.62 8.95 3.83
C THR A 94 6.55 7.79 4.15
N ARG A 95 7.51 8.08 5.04
CA ARG A 95 8.36 7.08 5.69
C ARG A 95 7.83 6.82 7.10
N TYR A 96 7.68 5.56 7.46
CA TYR A 96 7.38 5.11 8.82
C TYR A 96 8.45 4.11 9.27
N ASP A 97 9.15 4.43 10.35
CA ASP A 97 10.18 3.56 10.92
C ASP A 97 9.57 2.74 12.07
N ILE A 98 9.66 1.42 11.94
CA ILE A 98 9.37 0.49 13.03
C ILE A 98 10.68 0.19 13.77
N ASP A 99 10.62 0.35 15.09
CA ASP A 99 11.68 0.04 16.03
C ASP A 99 11.05 -0.80 17.15
N ASP A 100 11.40 -2.08 17.22
CA ASP A 100 10.92 -3.01 18.26
C ASP A 100 11.85 -3.04 19.49
N GLY A 101 12.82 -2.12 19.56
CA GLY A 101 13.82 -2.02 20.61
C GLY A 101 15.09 -2.84 20.34
N TRP A 102 15.14 -3.61 19.24
CA TRP A 102 16.28 -4.47 18.90
C TRP A 102 17.01 -3.96 17.65
N TYR A 103 18.32 -3.71 17.82
CA TYR A 103 19.18 -3.07 16.81
C TYR A 103 19.29 -3.81 15.47
N ASP A 104 18.88 -5.08 15.40
CA ASP A 104 18.93 -5.95 14.21
C ASP A 104 17.57 -6.12 13.49
N ASN A 105 16.48 -5.62 14.07
CA ASN A 105 15.11 -5.75 13.54
C ASN A 105 14.50 -4.43 13.05
N MET A 106 15.30 -3.36 12.96
CA MET A 106 14.90 -2.07 12.42
C MET A 106 14.32 -2.17 11.00
N VAL A 107 13.02 -1.90 10.88
CA VAL A 107 12.26 -1.90 9.62
C VAL A 107 11.89 -0.47 9.23
N THR A 108 11.94 -0.15 7.94
CA THR A 108 11.41 1.11 7.38
C THR A 108 10.36 0.78 6.33
N ILE A 109 9.14 1.28 6.54
CA ILE A 109 8.08 1.28 5.54
C ILE A 109 8.16 2.61 4.77
N LEU A 110 8.24 2.52 3.45
CA LEU A 110 8.06 3.63 2.53
C LEU A 110 6.75 3.43 1.77
N GLY A 111 5.93 4.47 1.64
CA GLY A 111 4.74 4.36 0.80
C GLY A 111 4.26 5.67 0.18
N CYS A 112 3.69 5.52 -1.01
CA CYS A 112 3.09 6.56 -1.84
C CYS A 112 2.07 5.91 -2.79
N THR A 113 1.27 6.71 -3.51
CA THR A 113 0.41 6.14 -4.55
C THR A 113 1.24 5.40 -5.60
N LEU A 114 2.39 5.97 -6.01
CA LEU A 114 3.11 5.61 -7.23
C LEU A 114 2.11 5.46 -8.38
N PHE A 115 1.63 6.59 -8.88
CA PHE A 115 0.88 6.58 -10.14
C PHE A 115 1.69 5.89 -11.24
N SER A 116 1.03 5.24 -12.18
CA SER A 116 1.71 4.65 -13.35
C SER A 116 2.26 5.72 -14.31
N ASN A 117 3.25 5.37 -15.13
CA ASN A 117 3.79 6.23 -16.18
C ASN A 117 3.14 5.88 -17.52
N VAL A 118 2.05 6.57 -17.86
CA VAL A 118 1.30 6.34 -19.11
C VAL A 118 1.90 7.12 -20.29
N PRO A 119 1.70 6.68 -21.55
CA PRO A 119 2.11 7.42 -22.73
C PRO A 119 1.67 8.90 -22.71
N PRO A 120 2.57 9.88 -22.98
CA PRO A 120 2.25 11.29 -22.80
C PRO A 120 1.06 11.78 -23.63
N ALA A 121 -0.02 12.13 -22.94
CA ALA A 121 -1.16 12.86 -23.48
C ALA A 121 -1.57 13.97 -22.49
N ALA A 122 -2.21 15.04 -22.98
CA ALA A 122 -2.58 16.20 -22.16
C ALA A 122 -3.47 15.82 -20.95
N THR A 123 -4.30 14.79 -21.10
CA THR A 123 -5.17 14.22 -20.04
C THR A 123 -4.39 13.61 -18.87
N TYR A 124 -3.15 13.15 -19.10
CA TYR A 124 -2.35 12.42 -18.13
C TYR A 124 -1.15 13.21 -17.58
N ALA A 125 -1.00 14.48 -17.97
CA ALA A 125 0.12 15.32 -17.52
C ALA A 125 0.20 15.47 -15.98
N VAL A 126 -0.95 15.46 -15.29
CA VAL A 126 -1.00 15.49 -13.80
C VAL A 126 -0.59 14.14 -13.20
N HIS A 127 -1.08 13.04 -13.79
CA HIS A 127 -0.81 11.65 -13.39
C HIS A 127 0.69 11.32 -13.50
N ASN A 128 1.30 11.57 -14.66
CA ASN A 128 2.74 11.37 -14.87
C ASN A 128 3.61 12.31 -14.02
N LYS A 129 3.13 13.52 -13.70
CA LYS A 129 3.83 14.42 -12.76
C LYS A 129 3.80 13.89 -11.33
N ALA A 130 2.70 13.25 -10.91
CA ALA A 130 2.61 12.58 -9.62
C ALA A 130 3.51 11.33 -9.56
N HIS A 131 3.48 10.48 -10.59
CA HIS A 131 4.43 9.38 -10.78
C HIS A 131 5.89 9.83 -10.61
N ALA A 132 6.29 10.88 -11.33
CA ALA A 132 7.66 11.38 -11.29
C ALA A 132 8.05 11.90 -9.89
N ALA A 133 7.11 12.51 -9.16
CA ALA A 133 7.35 12.94 -7.78
C ALA A 133 7.48 11.74 -6.82
N ASP A 134 6.59 10.74 -6.94
CA ASP A 134 6.63 9.51 -6.14
C ASP A 134 7.92 8.73 -6.36
N LEU A 135 8.37 8.60 -7.61
CA LEU A 135 9.61 7.90 -7.97
C LEU A 135 10.87 8.64 -7.50
N VAL A 136 10.93 9.97 -7.67
CA VAL A 136 12.02 10.80 -7.13
C VAL A 136 12.07 10.70 -5.60
N TRP A 137 10.91 10.70 -4.93
CA TRP A 137 10.84 10.53 -3.48
C TRP A 137 11.31 9.14 -3.03
N LEU A 138 10.83 8.05 -3.66
CA LEU A 138 11.26 6.67 -3.35
C LEU A 138 12.78 6.50 -3.53
N ASN A 139 13.32 6.91 -4.69
CA ASN A 139 14.76 6.86 -4.96
C ASN A 139 15.56 7.70 -3.94
N THR A 140 15.03 8.85 -3.49
CA THR A 140 15.68 9.69 -2.48
C THR A 140 15.66 9.04 -1.09
N GLN A 141 14.54 8.45 -0.67
CA GLN A 141 14.44 7.76 0.63
C GLN A 141 15.35 6.54 0.69
N ILE A 142 15.39 5.73 -0.39
CA ILE A 142 16.27 4.57 -0.47
C ILE A 142 17.74 5.00 -0.38
N LYS A 143 18.14 6.06 -1.09
CA LYS A 143 19.50 6.63 -0.97
C LYS A 143 19.84 7.17 0.44
N GLN A 144 18.84 7.63 1.20
CA GLN A 144 19.00 8.03 2.60
C GLN A 144 19.06 6.84 3.59
N LEU A 145 18.76 5.63 3.13
CA LEU A 145 18.78 4.39 3.91
C LEU A 145 19.97 3.48 3.57
N GLU A 146 20.71 3.76 2.49
CA GLU A 146 21.91 3.02 2.09
C GLU A 146 22.92 2.92 3.25
N GLY A 147 23.24 1.71 3.67
CA GLY A 147 24.18 1.45 4.78
C GLY A 147 23.62 1.70 6.19
N ALA A 148 22.35 2.10 6.34
CA ALA A 148 21.72 2.31 7.65
C ALA A 148 21.36 1.00 8.39
N GLY A 149 21.60 -0.17 7.78
CA GLY A 149 21.33 -1.49 8.36
C GLY A 149 19.85 -1.89 8.47
N ARG A 150 18.93 -1.06 7.96
CA ARG A 150 17.47 -1.26 8.09
C ARG A 150 16.92 -2.15 6.97
N LYS A 151 15.94 -2.98 7.29
CA LYS A 151 15.13 -3.70 6.29
C LYS A 151 14.08 -2.74 5.73
N VAL A 152 14.00 -2.57 4.42
CA VAL A 152 13.03 -1.65 3.80
C VAL A 152 11.85 -2.43 3.20
N ILE A 153 10.65 -1.88 3.38
CA ILE A 153 9.40 -2.33 2.76
C ILE A 153 8.87 -1.17 1.91
N ILE A 154 8.43 -1.45 0.69
CA ILE A 154 7.75 -0.47 -0.17
C ILE A 154 6.29 -0.89 -0.35
N PHE A 155 5.38 0.06 -0.13
CA PHE A 155 3.94 -0.09 -0.32
C PHE A 155 3.42 0.93 -1.34
N THR A 156 2.78 0.47 -2.43
CA THR A 156 2.27 1.32 -3.52
C THR A 156 0.84 0.97 -3.93
N HIS A 157 0.17 1.88 -4.65
CA HIS A 157 -1.13 1.59 -5.28
C HIS A 157 -0.94 0.78 -6.56
N HIS A 158 -0.17 1.32 -7.52
CA HIS A 158 0.04 0.68 -8.83
C HIS A 158 1.24 -0.29 -8.81
N SER A 159 1.33 -1.13 -9.84
CA SER A 159 2.39 -2.15 -9.97
C SER A 159 3.73 -1.56 -10.42
N PRO A 160 4.84 -1.89 -9.73
CA PRO A 160 6.21 -1.48 -10.09
C PRO A 160 6.92 -2.43 -11.08
N ALA A 161 6.25 -3.50 -11.52
CA ALA A 161 6.89 -4.62 -12.19
C ALA A 161 6.10 -5.14 -13.40
N THR A 162 6.74 -5.06 -14.58
CA THR A 162 6.29 -5.65 -15.86
C THR A 162 6.50 -7.18 -15.95
N ASP A 163 7.07 -7.80 -14.91
CA ASP A 163 7.22 -9.26 -14.82
C ASP A 163 5.86 -9.96 -14.99
N THR A 164 5.82 -10.98 -15.85
CA THR A 164 4.62 -11.80 -16.09
C THR A 164 4.06 -12.47 -14.84
N ARG A 165 4.84 -12.62 -13.76
CA ARG A 165 4.40 -13.12 -12.45
C ARG A 165 3.55 -12.11 -11.67
N ALA A 166 3.70 -10.81 -11.97
CA ALA A 166 2.99 -9.70 -11.33
C ALA A 166 1.73 -9.23 -12.10
N ASN A 167 1.47 -9.79 -13.28
CA ASN A 167 0.47 -9.28 -14.23
C ASN A 167 -0.44 -10.42 -14.71
N ASP A 168 -1.75 -10.18 -14.76
CA ASP A 168 -2.72 -11.20 -15.19
C ASP A 168 -2.49 -11.63 -16.65
N PRO A 169 -2.29 -12.93 -16.95
CA PRO A 169 -2.13 -13.43 -18.31
C PRO A 169 -3.29 -13.08 -19.26
N ARG A 170 -4.51 -12.85 -18.74
CA ARG A 170 -5.68 -12.38 -19.51
C ARG A 170 -5.46 -11.00 -20.15
N HIS A 171 -4.54 -10.20 -19.62
CA HIS A 171 -4.26 -8.83 -20.07
C HIS A 171 -2.90 -8.70 -20.75
N LYS A 172 -2.26 -9.82 -21.12
CA LYS A 172 -1.02 -9.83 -21.89
C LYS A 172 -1.18 -9.06 -23.21
N ASN A 173 -0.29 -8.11 -23.47
CA ASN A 173 -0.31 -7.19 -24.61
C ASN A 173 -1.53 -6.24 -24.67
N SER A 174 -2.24 -6.01 -23.56
CA SER A 174 -3.37 -5.07 -23.52
C SER A 174 -2.90 -3.63 -23.78
N PRO A 175 -3.57 -2.86 -24.65
CA PRO A 175 -3.16 -1.48 -24.97
C PRO A 175 -3.35 -0.51 -23.79
N ILE A 176 -4.02 -0.93 -22.72
CA ILE A 176 -4.23 -0.14 -21.49
C ILE A 176 -3.35 -0.59 -20.32
N SER A 177 -2.46 -1.57 -20.48
CA SER A 177 -1.61 -2.07 -19.38
C SER A 177 -0.79 -0.98 -18.68
N SER A 178 -0.34 0.04 -19.42
CA SER A 178 0.40 1.19 -18.86
C SER A 178 -0.40 2.01 -17.84
N GLY A 179 -1.74 1.86 -17.78
CA GLY A 179 -2.55 2.44 -16.71
C GLY A 179 -2.32 1.77 -15.35
N PHE A 180 -1.94 0.50 -15.32
CA PHE A 180 -1.87 -0.34 -14.11
C PHE A 180 -0.44 -0.63 -13.63
N VAL A 181 0.52 -0.67 -14.56
CA VAL A 181 1.90 -1.10 -14.30
C VAL A 181 2.91 -0.16 -14.92
N THR A 182 4.08 -0.03 -14.29
CA THR A 182 5.26 0.65 -14.84
C THR A 182 6.51 -0.14 -14.51
N ASP A 183 7.42 -0.28 -15.47
CA ASP A 183 8.70 -0.97 -15.25
C ASP A 183 9.64 -0.08 -14.44
N LEU A 184 9.90 -0.44 -13.18
CA LEU A 184 10.88 0.24 -12.33
C LEU A 184 12.19 -0.55 -12.19
N SER A 185 12.45 -1.58 -13.01
CA SER A 185 13.66 -2.40 -12.91
C SER A 185 14.97 -1.62 -13.12
N SER A 186 14.91 -0.43 -13.75
CA SER A 186 16.02 0.52 -13.88
C SER A 186 16.35 1.29 -12.59
N GLU A 187 15.43 1.36 -11.63
CA GLU A 187 15.43 2.36 -10.57
C GLU A 187 16.18 1.93 -9.31
N LEU A 188 16.63 2.90 -8.52
CA LEU A 188 17.36 2.64 -7.28
C LEU A 188 16.45 1.97 -6.22
N CYS A 189 15.18 2.38 -6.16
CA CYS A 189 14.17 1.77 -5.29
C CYS A 189 13.86 0.31 -5.64
N TRP A 190 14.02 -0.10 -6.90
CA TRP A 190 14.01 -1.52 -7.26
C TRP A 190 15.34 -2.17 -6.93
N LYS A 191 16.45 -1.65 -7.47
CA LYS A 191 17.78 -2.27 -7.41
C LYS A 191 18.36 -2.43 -6.00
N SER A 192 17.92 -1.63 -5.02
CA SER A 192 18.38 -1.77 -3.64
C SER A 192 18.03 -3.15 -3.07
N LYS A 193 19.04 -3.78 -2.47
CA LYS A 193 18.93 -5.04 -1.73
C LYS A 193 18.42 -4.85 -0.30
N ASP A 194 18.32 -3.61 0.17
CA ASP A 194 17.77 -3.30 1.49
C ASP A 194 16.23 -3.38 1.48
N VAL A 195 15.61 -3.14 0.32
CA VAL A 195 14.20 -3.44 0.06
C VAL A 195 13.98 -4.95 0.05
N LYS A 196 13.33 -5.47 1.09
CA LYS A 196 13.02 -6.90 1.27
C LYS A 196 11.64 -7.28 0.76
N LEU A 197 10.69 -6.34 0.78
CA LEU A 197 9.32 -6.51 0.30
C LEU A 197 8.91 -5.29 -0.53
N TRP A 198 8.27 -5.52 -1.66
CA TRP A 198 7.41 -4.55 -2.34
C TRP A 198 6.01 -5.14 -2.46
N ALA A 199 5.02 -4.50 -1.85
CA ALA A 199 3.61 -4.90 -1.99
C ALA A 199 2.77 -3.78 -2.65
N PHE A 200 1.80 -4.18 -3.47
CA PHE A 200 0.97 -3.27 -4.26
C PHE A 200 -0.47 -3.78 -4.47
N GLY A 201 -1.27 -3.03 -5.23
CA GLY A 201 -2.67 -3.34 -5.54
C GLY A 201 -3.04 -3.07 -7.00
N HIS A 202 -4.28 -2.62 -7.22
CA HIS A 202 -4.87 -2.09 -8.46
C HIS A 202 -4.92 -3.02 -9.69
N THR A 203 -4.14 -4.11 -9.75
CA THR A 203 -4.13 -5.04 -10.90
C THR A 203 -5.18 -6.14 -10.83
N HIS A 204 -5.90 -6.26 -9.70
CA HIS A 204 -6.88 -7.30 -9.37
C HIS A 204 -6.32 -8.73 -9.51
N TYR A 205 -5.02 -8.89 -9.35
CA TYR A 205 -4.28 -10.11 -9.61
C TYR A 205 -3.28 -10.40 -8.49
N ASN A 206 -3.40 -11.58 -7.86
CA ASN A 206 -2.60 -11.95 -6.70
C ASN A 206 -1.31 -12.66 -7.11
N CYS A 207 -0.18 -12.15 -6.62
CA CYS A 207 1.16 -12.70 -6.86
C CYS A 207 1.97 -12.76 -5.56
N ASP A 208 2.83 -13.77 -5.45
CA ASP A 208 3.75 -13.96 -4.33
C ASP A 208 5.03 -14.61 -4.89
N PHE A 209 6.06 -13.82 -5.16
CA PHE A 209 7.33 -14.30 -5.72
C PHE A 209 8.52 -13.50 -5.20
N THR A 210 9.73 -14.02 -5.44
CA THR A 210 10.98 -13.30 -5.19
C THR A 210 11.57 -12.87 -6.53
N ASP A 211 11.92 -11.60 -6.68
CA ASP A 211 12.77 -11.14 -7.78
C ASP A 211 14.20 -11.67 -7.54
N GLU A 212 14.67 -12.51 -8.45
CA GLU A 212 15.97 -13.18 -8.37
C GLU A 212 17.16 -12.22 -8.48
N SER A 213 16.96 -11.02 -9.04
CA SER A 213 18.04 -10.06 -9.29
C SER A 213 18.44 -9.26 -8.04
N THR A 214 17.45 -8.91 -7.19
CA THR A 214 17.67 -8.13 -5.96
C THR A 214 17.38 -8.92 -4.67
N GLY A 215 16.68 -10.05 -4.78
CA GLY A 215 16.29 -10.90 -3.64
C GLY A 215 15.07 -10.41 -2.87
N LYS A 216 14.30 -9.45 -3.40
CA LYS A 216 13.10 -8.93 -2.73
C LYS A 216 11.86 -9.74 -3.06
N ARG A 217 10.94 -9.84 -2.10
CA ARG A 217 9.59 -10.36 -2.31
C ARG A 217 8.73 -9.32 -3.01
N VAL A 218 8.00 -9.74 -4.03
CA VAL A 218 7.02 -8.95 -4.78
C VAL A 218 5.65 -9.59 -4.51
N TYR A 219 4.70 -8.81 -4.01
CA TYR A 219 3.53 -9.35 -3.34
C TYR A 219 2.24 -8.54 -3.55
N THR A 220 1.10 -9.23 -3.66
CA THR A 220 -0.23 -8.60 -3.65
C THR A 220 -1.25 -9.50 -2.93
N ASN A 221 -2.25 -8.90 -2.28
CA ASN A 221 -3.36 -9.61 -1.62
C ASN A 221 -4.68 -8.83 -1.79
N GLN A 222 -5.04 -8.68 -3.07
CA GLN A 222 -6.18 -7.93 -3.58
C GLN A 222 -7.45 -8.75 -3.38
N ARG A 223 -8.53 -8.14 -2.87
CA ARG A 223 -9.85 -8.77 -2.81
C ARG A 223 -10.56 -8.71 -4.15
N GLY A 224 -10.43 -7.57 -4.84
CA GLY A 224 -11.17 -7.29 -6.07
C GLY A 224 -12.66 -6.99 -5.81
N TYR A 225 -13.44 -6.87 -6.87
CA TYR A 225 -14.85 -6.53 -6.80
C TYR A 225 -15.68 -7.70 -6.25
N ASP A 226 -16.81 -7.42 -5.59
CA ASP A 226 -17.72 -8.49 -5.14
C ASP A 226 -18.27 -9.37 -6.30
N SER A 227 -18.29 -8.83 -7.53
CA SER A 227 -18.63 -9.52 -8.78
C SER A 227 -17.47 -10.23 -9.48
N GLU A 228 -16.22 -9.85 -9.19
CA GLU A 228 -15.01 -10.44 -9.76
C GLU A 228 -13.90 -10.42 -8.70
N LYS A 229 -13.95 -11.42 -7.81
CA LYS A 229 -12.99 -11.57 -6.71
C LYS A 229 -11.68 -12.13 -7.23
N ALA A 230 -10.57 -11.52 -6.85
CA ALA A 230 -9.25 -11.97 -7.26
C ALA A 230 -8.95 -13.34 -6.64
N ALA A 231 -8.49 -14.28 -7.45
CA ALA A 231 -8.14 -15.62 -6.98
C ALA A 231 -6.98 -15.55 -5.95
N GLY A 232 -7.01 -16.40 -4.92
CA GLY A 232 -5.95 -16.47 -3.91
C GLY A 232 -5.96 -15.37 -2.85
N TYR A 233 -7.00 -14.51 -2.79
CA TYR A 233 -7.18 -13.58 -1.69
C TYR A 233 -7.34 -14.31 -0.35
N ASP A 234 -6.61 -13.86 0.68
CA ASP A 234 -6.68 -14.40 2.04
C ASP A 234 -6.73 -13.24 3.06
N GLY A 235 -7.87 -13.10 3.75
CA GLY A 235 -8.09 -12.05 4.75
C GLY A 235 -7.25 -12.21 6.02
N ASP A 236 -6.73 -13.42 6.29
CA ASP A 236 -5.94 -13.75 7.47
C ASP A 236 -4.41 -13.64 7.22
N ARG A 237 -4.01 -13.28 6.00
CA ARG A 237 -2.62 -13.40 5.53
C ARG A 237 -1.66 -12.39 6.16
N VAL A 238 -0.70 -12.93 6.91
CA VAL A 238 0.43 -12.21 7.52
C VAL A 238 1.73 -12.50 6.77
N LEU A 239 2.57 -11.48 6.60
CA LEU A 239 3.96 -11.61 6.19
C LEU A 239 4.90 -11.23 7.34
N GLU A 240 5.99 -11.97 7.51
CA GLU A 240 7.09 -11.67 8.46
C GLU A 240 8.30 -11.11 7.71
N ILE A 241 8.99 -10.14 8.33
CA ILE A 241 10.11 -9.34 7.77
C ILE A 241 11.33 -9.31 8.70
#